data_AF-A0A8T3Y0P3-F1
#
_entry.id   AF-A0A8T3Y0P3-F1
#
_cell.length_a   1.000
_cell.length_b   1.000
_cell.length_c   1.000
_cell.angle_alpha   90.00
_cell.angle_beta   90.00
_cell.angle_gamma   90.00
#
_symmetry.space_group_name_H-M   'P 1'
#
loop_
_entity.id
_entity.type
_entity.pdbx_description
1 polymer ?
#
loop_
_entity_poly.entity_id
_entity_poly.type
_entity_poly.pdbx_seq_one_letter_code
_entity_poly.pdbx_strand_id
1 'polypeptide(L)'
;MANDFGFNMKSIKIKPIDIYGYQNKKRKRALGRRDRDILYLRAKGKCEGCGKKLLQPEMQMGHNKAYSKNGATTLANSICLCYTCNKNQGTGTIETLKKKLAGTYGKRTKKISQKKKVSKNYPNRQIFSDSMFLPKKFDPFNSKI
;
A
#
# COMPACT_ATOMS: atom_id res chain seq x y z
N MET A 1 18.08 20.01 -78.57
CA MET A 1 17.83 20.55 -77.22
C MET A 1 17.56 19.36 -76.31
N ALA A 2 18.47 19.09 -75.37
CA ALA A 2 18.42 17.90 -74.53
C ALA A 2 17.40 18.10 -73.40
N ASN A 3 16.68 17.02 -73.07
CA ASN A 3 15.61 16.98 -72.09
C ASN A 3 16.19 16.92 -70.67
N ASP A 4 16.15 18.03 -69.94
CA ASP A 4 16.49 18.12 -68.52
C ASP A 4 15.23 18.05 -67.63
N PHE A 5 14.69 16.85 -67.44
CA PHE A 5 13.75 16.57 -66.34
C PHE A 5 14.35 15.53 -65.40
N GLY A 6 15.45 15.89 -64.75
CA GLY A 6 16.06 15.11 -63.69
C GLY A 6 15.17 15.08 -62.44
N PHE A 7 14.30 14.07 -62.34
CA PHE A 7 13.62 13.77 -61.08
C PHE A 7 14.65 13.24 -60.07
N ASN A 8 14.98 14.06 -59.08
CA ASN A 8 15.84 13.72 -57.96
C ASN A 8 15.19 12.60 -57.12
N MET A 9 15.57 11.36 -57.42
CA MET A 9 15.24 10.17 -56.65
C MET A 9 16.01 10.23 -55.32
N LYS A 10 15.52 11.04 -54.37
CA LYS A 10 15.94 10.92 -52.97
C LYS A 10 15.55 9.53 -52.51
N SER A 11 16.53 8.67 -52.32
CA SER A 11 16.41 7.31 -51.79
C SER A 11 15.51 7.32 -50.55
N ILE A 12 14.25 6.91 -50.72
CA ILE A 12 13.31 6.73 -49.61
C ILE A 12 13.83 5.55 -48.81
N LYS A 13 14.30 5.81 -47.58
CA LYS A 13 14.69 4.77 -46.64
C LYS A 13 13.42 4.05 -46.17
N ILE A 14 12.96 3.06 -46.94
CA ILE A 14 11.85 2.19 -46.55
C ILE A 14 12.33 1.39 -45.35
N LYS A 15 11.71 1.62 -44.19
CA LYS A 15 12.00 0.82 -42.99
C LYS A 15 11.45 -0.59 -43.22
N PRO A 16 12.21 -1.65 -42.90
CA PRO A 16 11.72 -3.01 -43.02
C PRO A 16 10.47 -3.20 -42.17
N ILE A 17 9.46 -3.88 -42.74
CA ILE A 17 8.26 -4.30 -42.04
C ILE A 17 8.63 -5.57 -41.26
N ASP A 18 8.50 -5.54 -39.93
CA ASP A 18 8.73 -6.72 -39.09
C ASP A 18 7.62 -7.77 -39.31
N ILE A 19 7.89 -8.73 -40.19
CA ILE A 19 6.97 -9.84 -40.54
C ILE A 19 6.81 -10.83 -39.35
N TYR A 20 7.77 -10.89 -38.43
CA TYR A 20 7.81 -11.80 -37.28
C TYR A 20 7.30 -11.19 -35.95
N GLY A 21 6.39 -10.22 -36.03
CA GLY A 21 5.55 -9.81 -34.90
C GLY A 21 6.29 -9.69 -33.56
N TYR A 22 7.22 -8.74 -33.45
CA TYR A 22 7.85 -8.36 -32.19
C TYR A 22 6.78 -7.78 -31.24
N GLN A 23 6.06 -8.65 -30.53
CA GLN A 23 5.03 -8.30 -29.56
C GLN A 23 5.65 -7.88 -28.23
N ASN A 24 6.61 -6.95 -28.24
CA ASN A 24 7.11 -6.32 -27.02
C ASN A 24 6.41 -4.98 -26.75
N LYS A 25 5.09 -4.94 -26.96
CA LYS A 25 4.28 -3.82 -26.46
C LYS A 25 4.23 -3.97 -24.94
N LYS A 26 5.10 -3.24 -24.23
CA LYS A 26 4.99 -3.02 -22.78
C LYS A 26 3.52 -2.83 -22.43
N ARG A 27 2.95 -3.75 -21.65
CA ARG A 27 1.52 -3.73 -21.29
C ARG A 27 1.19 -2.36 -20.72
N LYS A 28 0.35 -1.60 -21.42
CA LYS A 28 0.01 -0.24 -21.02
C LYS A 28 -0.70 -0.30 -19.67
N ARG A 29 -0.19 0.47 -18.71
CA ARG A 29 -0.82 0.62 -17.38
C ARG A 29 -2.08 1.49 -17.43
N ALA A 30 -2.39 2.08 -18.58
CA ALA A 30 -3.49 3.00 -18.77
C ALA A 30 -4.48 2.49 -19.82
N LEU A 31 -5.77 2.73 -19.55
CA LEU A 31 -6.86 2.55 -20.50
C LEU A 31 -6.78 3.56 -21.64
N GLY A 32 -7.30 3.16 -22.80
CA GLY A 32 -7.51 4.04 -23.95
C GLY A 32 -8.58 5.10 -23.68
N ARG A 33 -8.70 6.08 -24.58
CA ARG A 33 -9.64 7.21 -24.40
C ARG A 33 -11.09 6.73 -24.27
N ARG A 34 -11.56 5.87 -25.20
CA ARG A 34 -12.93 5.32 -25.18
C ARG A 34 -13.24 4.56 -23.89
N ASP A 35 -12.31 3.74 -23.42
CA ASP A 35 -12.48 2.99 -22.17
C ASP A 35 -12.55 3.90 -20.95
N ARG A 36 -11.80 5.01 -20.94
CA ARG A 36 -11.96 6.03 -19.88
C ARG A 36 -13.32 6.68 -19.93
N ASP A 37 -13.85 6.92 -21.14
CA ASP A 37 -15.18 7.51 -21.28
C ASP A 37 -16.28 6.58 -20.77
N ILE A 38 -16.19 5.28 -21.10
CA ILE A 38 -17.05 4.24 -20.53
C ILE A 38 -16.94 4.19 -19.01
N LEU A 39 -15.72 4.25 -18.46
CA LEU A 39 -15.49 4.22 -17.02
C LEU A 39 -16.12 5.41 -16.31
N TYR A 40 -16.01 6.62 -16.87
CA TYR A 40 -16.63 7.82 -16.31
C TYR A 40 -18.16 7.73 -16.30
N LEU A 41 -18.75 7.27 -17.41
CA LEU A 41 -20.19 7.07 -17.53
C LEU A 41 -20.70 6.02 -16.54
N ARG A 42 -19.98 4.90 -16.39
CA ARG A 42 -20.28 3.86 -15.39
C ARG A 42 -20.30 4.44 -13.97
N ALA A 43 -19.37 5.34 -13.66
CA ALA A 43 -19.29 6.00 -12.38
C ALA A 43 -20.26 7.20 -12.22
N LYS A 44 -21.10 7.48 -13.23
CA LYS A 44 -22.07 8.58 -13.25
C LYS A 44 -21.43 9.94 -12.95
N GLY A 45 -20.21 10.16 -13.45
CA GLY A 45 -19.44 11.38 -13.21
C GLY A 45 -19.07 11.63 -11.74
N LYS A 46 -18.95 10.56 -10.93
CA LYS A 46 -18.58 10.64 -9.52
C LYS A 46 -17.34 9.81 -9.22
N CYS A 47 -16.57 10.24 -8.23
CA CYS A 47 -15.46 9.46 -7.68
C CYS A 47 -16.00 8.22 -6.94
N GLU A 48 -15.59 7.01 -7.30
CA GLU A 48 -16.02 5.77 -6.64
C GLU A 48 -15.42 5.60 -5.22
N GLY A 49 -14.39 6.39 -4.91
CA GLY A 49 -13.75 6.43 -3.59
C GLY A 49 -14.50 7.30 -2.58
N CYS A 50 -14.74 8.58 -2.92
CA CYS A 50 -15.34 9.56 -2.00
C CYS A 50 -16.72 10.09 -2.41
N GLY A 51 -17.23 9.73 -3.59
CA GLY A 51 -18.57 10.12 -4.06
C GLY A 51 -18.68 11.53 -4.66
N LYS A 52 -17.64 12.36 -4.61
CA LYS A 52 -17.69 13.72 -5.17
C LYS A 52 -17.92 13.71 -6.68
N LYS A 53 -18.63 14.71 -7.20
CA LYS A 53 -18.77 14.94 -8.64
C LYS A 53 -17.41 15.29 -9.25
N LEU A 54 -17.16 14.79 -10.46
CA LEU A 54 -15.93 14.99 -11.22
C LEU A 54 -16.27 15.45 -12.62
N LEU A 55 -15.46 16.33 -13.19
CA LEU A 55 -15.46 16.56 -14.63
C LEU A 55 -14.68 15.44 -15.31
N GLN A 56 -15.09 15.04 -16.52
CA GLN A 56 -14.42 14.05 -17.35
C GLN A 56 -12.88 14.22 -17.42
N PRO A 57 -12.32 15.42 -17.68
CA PRO A 57 -10.86 15.60 -17.76
C PRO A 57 -10.14 15.50 -16.41
N GLU A 58 -10.83 15.71 -15.29
CA GLU A 58 -10.24 15.63 -13.95
C GLU A 58 -10.18 14.20 -13.42
N MET A 59 -10.97 13.30 -14.02
CA MET A 59 -11.03 11.90 -13.65
C MET A 59 -9.65 11.23 -13.84
N GLN A 60 -9.21 10.58 -12.78
CA GLN A 60 -8.07 9.68 -12.78
C GLN A 60 -8.56 8.24 -12.82
N MET A 61 -7.91 7.42 -13.65
CA MET A 61 -8.15 5.98 -13.69
C MET A 61 -7.21 5.30 -12.70
N GLY A 62 -7.79 4.62 -11.72
CA GLY A 62 -7.09 3.72 -10.80
C GLY A 62 -7.40 2.26 -11.11
N HIS A 63 -6.67 1.33 -10.50
CA HIS A 63 -6.97 -0.11 -10.55
C HIS A 63 -7.47 -0.60 -9.19
N ASN A 64 -8.54 -1.38 -9.13
CA ASN A 64 -8.99 -2.04 -7.90
C ASN A 64 -7.89 -2.96 -7.34
N LYS A 65 -7.35 -3.82 -8.20
CA LYS A 65 -6.11 -4.58 -7.95
C LYS A 65 -4.98 -3.86 -8.66
N ALA A 66 -4.04 -3.31 -7.89
CA ALA A 66 -2.92 -2.53 -8.44
C ALA A 66 -2.13 -3.32 -9.50
N TYR A 67 -1.68 -2.62 -10.55
CA TYR A 67 -0.86 -3.22 -11.61
C TYR A 67 0.40 -3.92 -11.07
N SER A 68 1.07 -3.31 -10.07
CA SER A 68 2.24 -3.89 -9.40
C SER A 68 1.96 -5.17 -8.61
N LYS A 69 0.69 -5.46 -8.34
CA LYS A 69 0.22 -6.69 -7.67
C LYS A 69 -0.46 -7.64 -8.66
N ASN A 70 -0.03 -7.65 -9.91
CA ASN A 70 -0.60 -8.47 -10.99
C ASN A 70 -2.08 -8.17 -11.28
N GLY A 71 -2.47 -6.90 -11.17
CA GLY A 71 -3.78 -6.43 -11.61
C GLY A 71 -3.79 -6.11 -13.10
N ALA A 72 -4.75 -6.68 -13.84
CA ALA A 72 -4.90 -6.41 -15.28
C ALA A 72 -5.46 -4.99 -15.55
N THR A 73 -5.03 -4.35 -16.63
CA THR A 73 -5.63 -3.10 -17.11
C THR A 73 -6.89 -3.41 -17.92
N THR A 74 -8.00 -3.68 -17.24
CA THR A 74 -9.31 -3.96 -17.85
C THR A 74 -10.36 -3.03 -17.26
N LEU A 75 -11.44 -2.76 -18.00
CA LEU A 75 -12.58 -1.95 -17.52
C LEU A 75 -13.15 -2.47 -16.19
N ALA A 76 -13.18 -3.79 -16.01
CA ALA A 76 -13.64 -4.42 -14.77
C ALA A 76 -12.73 -4.14 -13.56
N ASN A 77 -11.42 -4.06 -13.77
CA ASN A 77 -10.45 -3.73 -12.72
C ASN A 77 -10.21 -2.22 -12.58
N SER A 78 -10.61 -1.41 -13.55
CA SER A 78 -10.42 0.04 -13.49
C SER A 78 -11.53 0.74 -12.70
N ILE A 79 -11.16 1.84 -12.04
CA ILE A 79 -12.02 2.62 -11.15
C ILE A 79 -11.89 4.11 -11.48
N CYS A 80 -13.00 4.83 -11.48
CA CYS A 80 -13.08 6.28 -11.61
C CYS A 80 -12.76 6.95 -10.26
N LEU A 81 -11.65 7.69 -10.19
CA LEU A 81 -11.20 8.36 -8.97
C LEU A 81 -10.85 9.82 -9.23
N CYS A 82 -10.94 10.63 -8.18
CA CYS A 82 -10.31 11.94 -8.18
C CYS A 82 -8.80 11.85 -7.92
N TYR A 83 -8.06 12.92 -8.22
CA TYR A 83 -6.63 13.01 -7.93
C TYR A 83 -6.26 12.59 -6.49
N THR A 84 -6.93 13.18 -5.49
CA THR A 84 -6.66 12.91 -4.07
C THR A 84 -6.91 11.44 -3.69
N CYS A 85 -8.03 10.87 -4.14
CA CYS A 85 -8.38 9.48 -3.88
C CYS A 85 -7.41 8.52 -4.57
N ASN A 86 -7.04 8.79 -5.82
CA ASN A 86 -6.09 7.98 -6.57
C ASN A 86 -4.72 7.96 -5.86
N LYS A 87 -4.26 9.13 -5.41
CA LYS A 87 -3.03 9.26 -4.61
C LYS A 87 -3.12 8.48 -3.29
N ASN A 88 -4.23 8.60 -2.57
CA ASN A 88 -4.43 7.91 -1.28
C ASN A 88 -4.60 6.39 -1.40
N GLN A 89 -5.12 5.92 -2.53
CA GLN A 89 -5.27 4.50 -2.80
C GLN A 89 -3.90 3.82 -2.93
N GLY A 90 -3.01 4.39 -3.74
CA GLY A 90 -1.69 3.83 -4.00
C GLY A 90 -1.78 2.40 -4.55
N THR A 91 -1.17 1.44 -3.86
CA THR A 91 -1.22 0.01 -4.22
C THR A 91 -2.35 -0.77 -3.50
N GLY A 92 -3.23 -0.06 -2.80
CA GLY A 92 -4.38 -0.62 -2.10
C GLY A 92 -5.59 -0.87 -3.03
N THR A 93 -6.56 -1.61 -2.51
CA THR A 93 -7.87 -1.80 -3.14
C THR A 93 -8.82 -0.65 -2.83
N ILE A 94 -9.94 -0.54 -3.56
CA ILE A 94 -10.97 0.46 -3.30
C ILE A 94 -11.52 0.37 -1.88
N GLU A 95 -11.62 -0.84 -1.33
CA GLU A 95 -12.05 -1.08 0.04
C GLU A 95 -11.04 -0.50 1.05
N THR A 96 -9.75 -0.71 0.81
CA THR A 96 -8.71 -0.13 1.67
C THR A 96 -8.72 1.40 1.58
N LEU A 97 -8.98 1.97 0.40
CA LEU A 97 -9.17 3.41 0.25
C LEU A 97 -10.37 3.89 1.07
N LYS A 98 -11.52 3.23 0.98
CA LYS A 98 -12.72 3.58 1.76
C LYS A 98 -12.46 3.50 3.27
N LYS A 99 -11.74 2.48 3.73
CA LYS A 99 -11.29 2.38 5.14
C LYS A 99 -10.36 3.52 5.55
N LYS A 100 -9.45 3.95 4.67
CA LYS A 100 -8.58 5.12 4.91
C LYS A 100 -9.41 6.40 5.03
N LEU A 101 -10.37 6.60 4.12
CA LEU A 101 -11.27 7.76 4.12
C LEU A 101 -12.18 7.78 5.36
N ALA A 102 -12.65 6.62 5.80
CA ALA A 102 -13.40 6.47 7.05
C ALA A 102 -12.54 6.57 8.32
N GLY A 103 -11.21 6.74 8.19
CA GLY A 103 -10.28 6.80 9.31
C GLY A 103 -10.16 5.49 10.10
N THR A 104 -10.58 4.35 9.56
CA THR A 104 -10.49 3.03 10.22
C THR A 104 -9.24 2.25 9.81
N TYR A 105 -8.52 2.70 8.78
CA TYR A 105 -7.30 2.07 8.31
C TYR A 105 -6.14 2.24 9.30
N GLY A 106 -5.46 1.14 9.66
CA GLY A 106 -4.27 1.19 10.50
C GLY A 106 -4.54 1.47 11.99
N LYS A 107 -5.80 1.52 12.44
CA LYS A 107 -6.12 1.49 13.87
C LYS A 107 -5.63 0.17 14.45
N ARG A 108 -4.46 0.21 15.11
CA ARG A 108 -4.00 -0.87 15.99
C ARG A 108 -5.09 -1.03 17.05
N THR A 109 -5.83 -2.13 17.02
CA THR A 109 -6.54 -2.56 18.22
C THR A 109 -5.46 -2.75 19.28
N LYS A 110 -5.51 -1.98 20.37
CA LYS A 110 -4.71 -2.31 21.54
C LYS A 110 -5.15 -3.72 21.92
N LYS A 111 -4.32 -4.73 21.63
CA LYS A 111 -4.49 -6.03 22.27
C LYS A 111 -4.41 -5.72 23.75
N ILE A 112 -5.53 -5.82 24.45
CA ILE A 112 -5.53 -5.91 25.91
C ILE A 112 -4.77 -7.21 26.16
N SER A 113 -3.48 -7.12 26.44
CA SER A 113 -2.74 -8.26 26.96
C SER A 113 -3.39 -8.55 28.30
N GLN A 114 -4.27 -9.53 28.37
CA GLN A 114 -4.66 -10.10 29.65
C GLN A 114 -3.37 -10.62 30.26
N LYS A 115 -2.77 -9.85 31.18
CA LYS A 115 -1.66 -10.32 32.00
C LYS A 115 -2.20 -11.56 32.69
N LYS A 116 -1.78 -12.75 32.25
CA LYS A 116 -1.92 -13.97 33.05
C LYS A 116 -1.26 -13.65 34.39
N LYS A 117 -2.07 -13.52 35.44
CA LYS A 117 -1.55 -13.50 36.81
C LYS A 117 -0.93 -14.88 37.00
N VAL A 118 0.38 -14.98 36.85
CA VAL A 118 1.12 -16.17 37.28
C VAL A 118 1.06 -16.12 38.80
N SER A 119 0.22 -16.96 39.41
CA SER A 119 0.29 -17.20 40.85
C SER A 119 1.66 -17.79 41.12
N LYS A 120 2.49 -17.09 41.89
CA LYS A 120 3.69 -17.69 42.46
C LYS A 120 3.25 -18.65 43.56
N ASN A 121 3.07 -19.93 43.22
CA ASN A 121 3.02 -20.98 44.23
C ASN A 121 4.44 -21.15 44.78
N TYR A 122 4.70 -20.58 45.96
CA TYR A 122 5.87 -20.95 46.74
C TYR A 122 5.55 -22.25 47.47
N PRO A 123 6.36 -23.31 47.33
CA PRO A 123 6.17 -24.52 48.12
C PRO A 123 6.38 -24.19 49.59
N ASN A 124 5.44 -24.68 50.41
CA ASN A 124 5.37 -24.51 51.85
C ASN A 124 6.68 -25.04 52.50
N ARG A 125 7.58 -24.14 52.94
CA ARG A 125 8.79 -24.52 53.67
C ARG A 125 8.38 -24.85 55.09
N GLN A 126 8.30 -26.14 55.42
CA GLN A 126 8.10 -26.60 56.79
C GLN A 126 9.21 -26.05 57.68
N ILE A 127 8.78 -25.31 58.69
CA ILE A 127 9.60 -24.71 59.74
C ILE A 127 10.09 -25.86 60.63
N PHE A 128 11.36 -26.23 60.52
CA PHE A 128 12.02 -26.91 61.63
C PHE A 128 12.39 -25.84 62.64
N SER A 129 11.66 -25.82 63.75
CA SER A 129 12.08 -25.14 64.97
C SER A 129 13.37 -25.77 65.44
N ASP A 130 14.42 -24.98 65.66
CA ASP A 130 15.24 -25.11 66.86
C ASP A 130 16.18 -23.91 67.03
N SER A 131 15.89 -23.17 68.09
CA SER A 131 16.78 -22.63 69.12
C SER A 131 18.19 -22.08 68.79
N MET A 132 18.46 -20.93 69.40
CA MET A 132 19.78 -20.36 69.75
C MET A 132 20.64 -19.78 68.63
N PHE A 133 20.65 -18.45 68.51
CA PHE A 133 21.80 -17.61 68.87
C PHE A 133 21.45 -16.13 68.59
N LEU A 134 21.32 -15.32 69.65
CA LEU A 134 21.28 -13.85 69.54
C LEU A 134 22.66 -13.35 69.10
N PRO A 135 22.79 -12.56 68.02
CA PRO A 135 24.05 -11.87 67.75
C PRO A 135 24.23 -10.72 68.75
N LYS A 136 25.36 -10.73 69.47
CA LYS A 136 25.81 -9.64 70.33
C LYS A 136 25.94 -8.35 69.51
N LYS A 137 25.45 -7.23 70.07
CA LYS A 137 25.54 -5.90 69.47
C LYS A 137 26.99 -5.45 69.34
N PHE A 138 27.27 -4.77 68.23
CA PHE A 138 28.54 -4.12 67.92
C PHE A 138 28.51 -2.72 68.56
N ASP A 139 29.34 -2.47 69.57
CA ASP A 139 29.44 -1.16 70.22
C ASP A 139 30.78 -0.51 69.85
N PRO A 140 30.81 0.63 69.12
CA PRO A 140 32.04 1.32 68.75
C PRO A 140 32.25 2.56 69.61
N PHE A 141 32.71 2.43 70.86
CA PHE A 141 33.35 3.52 71.63
C PHE A 141 33.92 2.99 72.96
N ASN A 142 35.24 2.73 73.06
CA ASN A 142 36.02 2.94 74.29
C ASN A 142 37.53 2.90 73.99
N SER A 143 38.09 4.07 73.71
CA SER A 143 39.52 4.33 73.77
C SER A 143 39.94 4.47 75.25
N LYS A 144 40.70 3.51 75.76
CA LYS A 144 41.52 3.68 76.96
C LYS A 144 42.88 4.25 76.54
N ILE A 145 43.18 5.48 76.95
CA ILE A 145 44.42 5.89 77.62
C ILE A 145 44.00 6.85 78.72
#